data_AF-Q931C0-F1
#
_entry.id   AF-Q931C0-F1
#
_cell.length_a   1.000
_cell.length_b   1.000
_cell.length_c   1.000
_cell.angle_alpha   90.00
_cell.angle_beta   90.00
_cell.angle_gamma   90.00
#
_symmetry.space_group_name_H-M   'P 1'
#
loop_
_entity.id
_entity.type
_entity.pdbx_description
1 polymer ?
#
loop_
_entity_poly.entity_id
_entity_poly.type
_entity_poly.pdbx_seq_one_letter_code
_entity_poly.pdbx_strand_id
1 'polypeptide(L)' 'MEMKVARGNFGPVASLFKFSTEEAVFEMANNTEFGLASYFYSKDISKIFRVPEALEYGMVGINAGLIH' A
#
# COMPACT_ATOMS: atom_id res chain seq x y z
N MET A 1 10.60 -3.61 17.47
CA MET A 1 11.90 -3.52 16.76
C MET A 1 11.63 -2.84 15.44
N GLU A 2 12.23 -1.69 15.18
CA GLU A 2 11.95 -0.91 13.97
C GLU A 2 12.79 -1.45 12.79
N MET A 3 12.15 -1.98 11.75
CA MET A 3 12.84 -2.49 10.55
C MET A 3 13.10 -1.34 9.57
N LYS A 4 14.33 -0.82 9.56
CA LYS A 4 14.74 0.29 8.67
C LYS A 4 14.47 0.02 7.18
N VAL A 5 14.60 -1.22 6.72
CA VAL A 5 14.35 -1.61 5.32
C VAL A 5 12.91 -1.33 4.87
N ALA A 6 11.95 -1.38 5.80
CA ALA A 6 10.54 -1.14 5.52
C ALA A 6 10.19 0.34 5.32
N ARG A 7 11.02 1.25 5.85
CA ARG A 7 10.76 2.70 5.80
C ARG A 7 10.99 3.29 4.42
N GLY A 8 11.89 2.71 3.63
CA GLY A 8 12.21 3.19 2.29
C GLY A 8 13.57 2.71 1.85
N ASN A 9 13.63 2.00 0.72
CA ASN A 9 14.87 1.52 0.15
C ASN A 9 14.75 1.50 -1.39
N PHE A 10 15.87 1.76 -2.09
CA PHE A 10 15.95 1.73 -3.55
C PHE A 10 16.69 0.48 -4.07
N GLY A 11 16.93 -0.49 -3.17
CA GLY A 11 17.58 -1.76 -3.52
C GLY A 11 16.56 -2.79 -4.02
N PRO A 12 17.02 -3.94 -4.52
CA PRO A 12 16.14 -5.02 -4.99
C PRO A 12 15.54 -5.81 -3.80
N VAL A 13 14.89 -5.10 -2.86
CA VAL A 13 14.35 -5.67 -1.62
C VAL A 13 12.89 -5.27 -1.46
N ALA A 14 12.00 -6.27 -1.39
CA ALA A 14 10.59 -6.09 -1.10
C ALA A 14 10.28 -6.58 0.32
N SER A 15 9.69 -5.72 1.15
CA SER A 15 9.21 -6.11 2.48
C SER A 15 7.79 -6.64 2.37
N LEU A 16 7.52 -7.79 3.00
CA LEU A 16 6.18 -8.41 3.03
C LEU A 16 5.65 -8.43 4.46
N PHE A 17 4.43 -7.91 4.63
CA PHE A 17 3.73 -7.86 5.90
C PHE A 17 2.41 -8.61 5.80
N LYS A 18 2.14 -9.49 6.76
CA LYS A 18 0.85 -10.17 6.86
C LYS A 18 -0.12 -9.30 7.64
N PHE A 19 -1.32 -9.14 7.13
CA PHE A 19 -2.46 -8.55 7.82
C PHE A 19 -3.62 -9.56 7.85
N SER A 20 -4.62 -9.26 8.68
CA SER A 20 -5.84 -10.09 8.78
C SER A 20 -7.13 -9.27 8.65
N THR A 21 -7.07 -7.96 8.88
CA THR A 21 -8.20 -7.05 8.74
C THR A 21 -7.84 -5.93 7.78
N GLU A 22 -8.86 -5.27 7.25
CA GLU A 22 -8.68 -4.18 6.30
C GLU A 22 -8.18 -2.91 7.01
N GLU A 23 -8.66 -2.67 8.23
CA GLU A 23 -8.25 -1.56 9.08
C GLU A 23 -6.76 -1.61 9.38
N ALA A 24 -6.23 -2.81 9.66
CA ALA A 24 -4.80 -3.00 9.88
C ALA A 24 -3.97 -2.71 8.62
N VAL A 25 -4.52 -2.94 7.42
CA VAL A 25 -3.84 -2.57 6.17
C VAL A 25 -3.76 -1.08 6.03
N PHE A 26 -4.85 -0.35 6.27
CA PHE A 26 -4.85 1.11 6.16
C PHE A 26 -3.88 1.75 7.15
N GLU A 27 -3.89 1.31 8.41
CA GLU A 27 -2.97 1.80 9.42
C GLU A 27 -1.51 1.55 9.01
N MET A 28 -1.18 0.34 8.54
CA MET A 28 0.18 0.02 8.11
C MET A 28 0.59 0.75 6.83
N ALA A 29 -0.32 0.87 5.86
CA ALA A 29 -0.04 1.52 4.59
C ALA A 29 0.17 3.03 4.78
N ASN A 30 -0.70 3.70 5.52
CA ASN A 30 -0.61 5.15 5.73
C ASN A 30 0.48 5.54 6.75
N ASN A 31 0.99 4.62 7.58
CA ASN A 31 2.08 4.87 8.52
C ASN A 31 3.47 4.87 7.84
N THR A 32 3.65 5.81 6.92
CA THR A 32 4.87 6.01 6.13
C THR A 32 5.14 7.51 6.01
N GLU A 33 6.41 7.90 5.94
CA GLU A 33 6.81 9.29 5.70
C GLU A 33 6.66 9.69 4.21
N PHE A 34 6.32 8.72 3.36
CA PHE A 34 6.23 8.85 1.90
C PHE A 34 4.81 8.52 1.41
N GLY A 35 4.27 9.26 0.45
CA GLY A 35 2.91 9.04 -0.08
C GLY A 35 2.81 9.14 -1.61
N LEU A 36 3.85 8.76 -2.37
CA LEU A 36 3.88 9.01 -3.82
C LEU A 36 2.93 8.10 -4.61
N ALA A 37 3.11 6.79 -4.49
CA ALA A 37 2.34 5.79 -5.24
C ALA A 37 2.03 4.59 -4.36
N SER A 38 0.81 4.06 -4.52
CA SER A 38 0.38 2.80 -3.92
C SER A 38 -0.26 1.91 -4.98
N TYR A 39 -0.26 0.61 -4.72
CA TYR A 39 -0.85 -0.39 -5.60
C TYR A 39 -1.80 -1.28 -4.79
N PHE A 40 -3.01 -1.45 -5.29
CA PHE A 40 -4.05 -2.25 -4.66
C PHE A 40 -4.53 -3.33 -5.64
N TYR A 41 -4.66 -4.56 -5.15
CA TYR A 41 -5.12 -5.69 -5.94
C TYR A 41 -6.32 -6.35 -5.28
N SER A 42 -7.42 -6.47 -6.02
CA SER A 42 -8.65 -7.10 -5.55
C SER A 42 -9.51 -7.55 -6.71
N LYS A 43 -10.27 -8.63 -6.48
CA LYS A 43 -11.37 -9.08 -7.35
C LYS A 43 -12.74 -8.56 -6.89
N ASP A 44 -12.81 -8.04 -5.67
CA ASP A 44 -14.01 -7.46 -5.08
C ASP A 44 -14.19 -6.02 -5.55
N ILE A 45 -15.25 -5.78 -6.30
CA ILE A 45 -15.57 -4.48 -6.91
C ILE A 45 -15.90 -3.41 -5.86
N SER A 46 -16.54 -3.78 -4.75
CA SER A 46 -16.83 -2.83 -3.68
C SER A 46 -15.55 -2.33 -3.03
N LYS A 47 -14.53 -3.19 -2.92
CA LYS A 47 -13.21 -2.80 -2.43
C LYS A 47 -12.46 -1.92 -3.42
N ILE A 48 -12.55 -2.21 -4.72
CA ILE A 48 -11.93 -1.39 -5.78
C ILE A 48 -12.36 0.07 -5.68
N PHE A 49 -13.61 0.35 -5.30
CA PHE A 49 -14.08 1.72 -5.14
C PHE A 49 -13.68 2.36 -3.80
N ARG A 50 -13.84 1.64 -2.67
CA ARG A 50 -13.68 2.25 -1.34
C ARG A 50 -12.25 2.27 -0.79
N VAL A 51 -11.41 1.31 -1.17
CA VAL A 51 -10.03 1.18 -0.64
C VAL A 51 -9.13 2.34 -1.08
N PRO A 52 -9.13 2.77 -2.35
CA PRO A 52 -8.31 3.90 -2.79
C PRO A 52 -8.60 5.20 -2.03
N GLU A 53 -9.86 5.43 -1.65
CA GLU A 53 -10.27 6.63 -0.91
C GLU A 53 -9.70 6.68 0.52
N ALA A 54 -9.37 5.53 1.10
CA ALA A 54 -8.79 5.42 2.43
C ALA A 54 -7.25 5.43 2.44
N LEU A 55 -6.62 5.40 1.26
CA LEU A 55 -5.17 5.40 1.10
C LEU A 55 -4.64 6.83 0.98
N GLU A 56 -3.67 7.19 1.81
CA GLU A 56 -3.07 8.53 1.85
C GLU A 56 -1.92 8.67 0.85
N TYR A 57 -2.22 8.46 -0.44
CA TYR A 57 -1.23 8.48 -1.53
C TYR A 57 -1.68 9.38 -2.68
N GLY A 58 -0.72 10.04 -3.33
CA GLY A 58 -0.98 10.88 -4.50
C GLY A 58 -1.49 10.09 -5.71
N MET A 59 -1.12 8.81 -5.81
CA MET A 59 -1.59 7.90 -6.86
C MET A 59 -1.87 6.50 -6.29
N VAL A 60 -2.98 5.91 -6.73
CA VAL A 60 -3.38 4.53 -6.37
C VAL A 60 -3.64 3.73 -7.64
N GLY A 61 -2.82 2.73 -7.92
CA GLY A 61 -2.96 1.83 -9.05
C GLY A 61 -3.75 0.59 -8.68
N ILE A 62 -4.88 0.33 -9.34
CA ILE A 62 -5.73 -0.82 -9.06
C ILE A 62 -5.51 -1.90 -10.10
N ASN A 63 -5.12 -3.10 -9.68
CA ASN A 63 -4.87 -4.25 -10.55
C ASN A 63 -3.91 -3.93 -11.72
N ALA A 64 -2.91 -3.07 -11.48
CA ALA A 64 -1.97 -2.58 -12.49
C ALA A 64 -0.52 -2.82 -12.03
N GLY A 65 0.33 -3.29 -12.95
CA GLY A 65 1.73 -3.62 -12.66
C GLY A 65 2.63 -2.41 -12.43
N LEU A 66 2.32 -1.27 -13.05
CA LEU A 66 3.06 -0.01 -12.91
C LEU A 66 2.12 1.17 -13.23
N ILE A 67 2.18 2.21 -12.41
CA ILE A 67 1.64 3.53 -12.72
C ILE A 67 2.76 4.30 -13.43
N HIS A 68 2.45 4.83 -14.60
CA HIS A 68 3.36 5.63 -15.43
C HIS A 68 3.20 7.12 -15.15
#